data_AF-A0A2N6BN69-F1
#
_entry.id   AF-A0A2N6BN69-F1
#
_cell.length_a   1.000
_cell.length_b   1.000
_cell.length_c   1.000
_cell.angle_alpha   90.00
_cell.angle_beta   90.00
_cell.angle_gamma   90.00
#
_symmetry.space_group_name_H-M   'P 1'
#
loop_
_entity.id
_entity.type
_entity.pdbx_description
1 polymer ?
#
loop_
_entity_poly.entity_id
_entity_poly.type
_entity_poly.pdbx_seq_one_letter_code
_entity_poly.pdbx_strand_id
1 'polypeptide(L)' 'MGRQRKADLPELAGLGNHAEIARRVSAGCFPDNPASMRVQEKPGMRYTGKDKKQFSLGRGEDAAARVMGIDL' A
#
# COMPACT_ATOMS: atom_id res chain seq x y z
N MET A 1 43.55 28.63 8.71
CA MET A 1 43.99 27.37 8.08
C MET A 1 43.26 26.21 8.77
N GLY A 2 42.09 25.81 8.28
CA GLY A 2 41.33 24.68 8.80
C GLY A 2 41.13 23.65 7.69
N ARG A 3 41.80 22.50 7.78
CA ARG A 3 41.62 21.39 6.82
C ARG A 3 40.26 20.76 7.05
N GLN A 4 39.29 21.05 6.18
CA GLN A 4 38.12 20.19 6.04
C GLN A 4 38.58 18.86 5.44
N ARG A 5 38.48 17.78 6.22
CA ARG A 5 38.61 16.41 5.70
C ARG A 5 37.36 16.16 4.84
N LYS A 6 37.53 15.99 3.53
CA LYS A 6 36.50 15.35 2.71
C LYS A 6 36.37 13.92 3.24
N ALA A 7 35.21 13.58 3.76
CA ALA A 7 34.84 12.18 3.92
C ALA A 7 34.63 11.63 2.51
N ASP A 8 35.43 10.65 2.12
CA ASP A 8 35.17 9.83 0.94
C ASP A 8 33.87 9.07 1.23
N LEU A 9 32.77 9.49 0.59
CA LEU A 9 31.52 8.74 0.58
C LEU A 9 31.72 7.53 -0.34
N PRO A 10 31.68 6.29 0.17
CA PRO A 10 31.75 5.12 -0.67
C PRO A 10 30.44 4.96 -1.46
N GLU A 11 30.57 4.59 -2.73
CA GLU A 11 29.59 3.92 -3.59
C GLU A 11 28.11 4.31 -3.43
N LEU A 12 27.69 5.31 -4.22
CA LEU A 12 26.32 5.35 -4.74
C LEU A 12 26.12 4.39 -5.94
N ALA A 13 27.01 3.40 -6.12
CA ALA A 13 26.93 2.39 -7.17
C ALA A 13 26.07 1.18 -6.79
N GLY A 14 25.42 1.20 -5.61
CA GLY A 14 24.66 0.07 -5.06
C GLY A 14 23.14 0.28 -4.97
N LEU A 15 22.60 1.44 -5.36
CA LEU A 15 21.15 1.59 -5.51
C LEU A 15 20.79 1.09 -6.90
N GLY A 16 20.68 -0.24 -7.04
CA GLY A 16 20.01 -0.82 -8.19
C GLY A 16 18.67 -0.13 -8.39
N ASN A 17 18.17 -0.12 -9.62
CA ASN A 17 16.77 0.23 -9.88
C ASN A 17 15.87 -0.80 -9.17
N HIS A 18 15.66 -0.66 -7.86
CA HIS A 18 14.87 -1.55 -7.01
C HIS A 18 13.37 -1.34 -7.19
N ALA A 19 12.94 -0.83 -8.34
CA ALA A 19 11.54 -0.70 -8.68
C ALA A 19 11.07 -2.03 -9.28
N GLU A 20 10.80 -3.02 -8.43
CA GLU A 20 9.84 -4.05 -8.84
C GLU A 20 8.51 -3.34 -9.07
N ILE A 21 8.11 -3.23 -10.34
CA ILE A 21 6.82 -2.63 -10.69
C ILE A 21 5.74 -3.60 -10.22
N ALA A 22 4.98 -3.19 -9.20
CA ALA A 22 3.80 -3.92 -8.76
C ALA A 22 2.82 -4.04 -9.94
N ARG A 23 2.43 -5.27 -10.28
CA ARG A 23 1.44 -5.53 -11.34
C ARG A 23 -0.01 -5.37 -10.88
N ARG A 24 -0.21 -5.35 -9.55
CA ARG A 24 -1.53 -5.31 -8.94
C ARG A 24 -1.45 -4.69 -7.54
N VAL A 25 -2.47 -3.92 -7.20
CA VAL A 25 -2.67 -3.39 -5.85
C VAL A 25 -4.02 -3.86 -5.33
N SER A 26 -4.07 -4.28 -4.07
CA SER A 26 -5.30 -4.69 -3.38
C SER A 26 -5.44 -4.01 -2.02
N ALA A 27 -6.67 -3.69 -1.63
CA ALA A 27 -7.00 -3.08 -0.35
C ALA A 27 -8.30 -3.66 0.22
N GLY A 28 -8.46 -3.58 1.54
CA GLY A 28 -9.69 -3.97 2.23
C GLY A 28 -10.61 -2.77 2.47
N CYS A 29 -11.92 -2.97 2.39
CA CYS A 29 -12.92 -2.03 2.94
C CYS A 29 -14.04 -2.78 3.66
N PHE A 30 -14.49 -2.28 4.81
CA PHE A 30 -15.61 -2.89 5.51
C PHE A 30 -16.93 -2.62 4.75
N PRO A 31 -17.81 -3.62 4.53
CA PRO A 31 -19.04 -3.47 3.74
C PRO A 31 -19.99 -2.37 4.23
N ASP A 32 -19.98 -2.11 5.53
CA ASP A 32 -20.78 -1.09 6.21
C ASP A 32 -20.11 0.30 6.24
N ASN A 33 -18.91 0.44 5.64
CA ASN A 33 -18.24 1.72 5.39
C ASN A 33 -18.26 2.06 3.89
N PRO A 34 -19.40 2.51 3.34
CA PRO A 34 -19.54 2.81 1.91
C PRO A 34 -18.65 3.98 1.46
N ALA A 35 -18.27 4.89 2.37
CA ALA A 35 -17.36 5.99 2.05
C ALA A 35 -15.97 5.47 1.65
N SER A 36 -15.44 4.50 2.40
CA SER A 36 -14.13 3.89 2.08
C SER A 36 -14.14 3.14 0.75
N MET A 37 -15.24 2.49 0.41
CA MET A 37 -15.43 1.84 -0.89
C MET A 37 -15.38 2.86 -2.02
N ARG A 38 -16.11 3.96 -1.87
CA ARG A 38 -16.14 5.03 -2.88
C ARG A 38 -14.77 5.65 -3.11
N VAL A 39 -13.94 5.78 -2.06
CA VAL A 39 -12.55 6.25 -2.19
C VAL A 39 -11.71 5.30 -3.05
N GLN A 40 -11.88 3.98 -2.87
CA GLN A 40 -11.14 2.98 -3.63
C GLN A 40 -11.63 2.85 -5.09
N GLU A 41 -12.91 3.09 -5.36
CA GLU A 41 -13.45 3.11 -6.72
C GLU A 41 -12.90 4.26 -7.57
N LYS A 42 -12.61 5.43 -6.98
CA LYS A 42 -12.11 6.62 -7.69
C LYS A 42 -10.85 6.36 -8.55
N PRO A 43 -9.80 5.71 -8.04
CA PRO A 43 -8.63 5.32 -8.84
C PRO A 43 -8.89 4.11 -9.75
N GLY A 44 -10.09 3.50 -9.71
CA GLY A 44 -10.46 2.38 -10.57
C GLY A 44 -10.40 1.00 -9.90
N MET A 45 -10.22 0.91 -8.58
CA MET A 45 -10.29 -0.39 -7.91
C MET A 45 -11.71 -0.95 -7.98
N ARG A 46 -11.81 -2.27 -8.12
CA ARG A 46 -13.08 -3.01 -8.19
C ARG A 46 -13.12 -4.10 -7.14
N TYR A 47 -14.32 -4.41 -6.67
CA TYR A 47 -14.52 -5.56 -5.80
C TYR A 47 -14.11 -6.84 -6.52
N THR A 48 -13.26 -7.63 -5.88
CA THR A 48 -12.70 -8.86 -6.46
C THR A 48 -13.65 -10.07 -6.33
N GLY A 49 -14.82 -9.89 -5.71
CA GLY A 49 -15.72 -11.00 -5.38
C GLY A 49 -15.36 -11.73 -4.08
N LYS A 50 -14.32 -11.28 -3.37
CA LYS A 50 -13.80 -11.93 -2.16
C LYS A 50 -13.89 -11.02 -0.95
N ASP A 51 -14.38 -11.58 0.15
CA ASP A 51 -14.26 -11.00 1.48
C ASP A 51 -13.14 -11.70 2.26
N LYS A 52 -12.48 -10.97 3.15
CA LYS A 52 -11.47 -11.50 4.08
C LYS A 52 -11.79 -11.01 5.49
N LYS A 53 -11.56 -11.85 6.50
CA LYS A 53 -11.56 -11.40 7.90
C LYS A 53 -10.36 -10.48 8.15
N GLN A 54 -10.62 -9.30 8.67
CA GLN A 54 -9.61 -8.36 9.14
C GLN A 54 -10.02 -7.80 10.49
N PHE A 55 -9.05 -7.69 11.40
CA PHE A 55 -9.25 -7.05 12.69
C PHE A 55 -9.60 -5.58 12.49
N SER A 56 -10.69 -5.14 13.11
CA SER A 56 -11.17 -3.77 13.06
C SER A 56 -10.89 -3.08 14.38
N LEU A 57 -9.93 -2.14 14.38
CA LEU A 57 -9.62 -1.35 15.59
C LEU A 57 -10.85 -0.60 16.13
N GLY A 58 -11.71 -0.09 15.25
CA GLY A 58 -12.93 0.61 15.66
C GLY A 58 -14.01 -0.29 16.28
N ARG A 59 -13.97 -1.61 16.03
CA ARG A 59 -14.93 -2.58 16.59
C ARG A 59 -14.34 -3.42 17.72
N GLY A 60 -13.02 -3.56 17.78
CA GLY A 60 -12.34 -4.45 18.73
C GLY A 60 -12.45 -5.93 18.37
N GLU A 61 -12.87 -6.26 17.14
CA GLU A 61 -13.08 -7.64 16.69
C GLU A 61 -12.71 -7.83 15.21
N ASP A 62 -12.61 -9.09 14.78
CA ASP A 62 -12.51 -9.44 13.36
C ASP A 62 -13.83 -9.20 12.63
N ALA A 63 -13.79 -8.42 11.56
CA ALA A 63 -14.92 -8.14 10.69
C ALA A 63 -14.63 -8.56 9.25
N ALA A 64 -15.68 -8.86 8.49
CA ALA A 64 -15.56 -9.11 7.06
C ALA A 64 -15.18 -7.80 6.33
N ALA A 65 -14.14 -7.83 5.50
CA ALA A 65 -13.71 -6.75 4.65
C ALA A 65 -13.69 -7.20 3.19
N ARG A 66 -14.32 -6.42 2.31
CA ARG A 66 -14.28 -6.61 0.86
C ARG A 66 -12.87 -6.35 0.36
N VAL A 67 -12.37 -7.28 -0.44
CA VAL A 67 -11.09 -7.12 -1.14
C VAL A 67 -11.34 -6.39 -2.45
N MET A 68 -10.87 -5.15 -2.52
CA MET A 68 -10.82 -4.34 -3.73
C MET A 68 -9.46 -4.49 -4.40
N GLY A 69 -9.39 -4.35 -5.73
CA GLY A 69 -8.10 -4.33 -6.42
C GLY A 69 -8.13 -3.68 -7.80
N ILE A 70 -6.94 -3.36 -8.28
CA ILE A 70 -6.66 -2.80 -9.60
C ILE A 70 -5.36 -3.42 -10.13
N ASP A 71 -5.35 -3.73 -11.42
CA ASP A 71 -4.13 -4.14 -12.14
C ASP A 71 -3.47 -2.88 -12.72
N LEU A 72 -2.14 -2.76 -12.60
CA LEU A 72 -1.33 -1.58 -12.93
C LEU A 72 -0.60 -1.72 -14.27
#